data_AF-A0A661IQU9-F1
#
_entry.id   AF-A0A661IQU9-F1
#
_cell.length_a   1.000
_cell.length_b   1.000
_cell.length_c   1.000
_cell.angle_alpha   90.00
_cell.angle_beta   90.00
_cell.angle_gamma   90.00
#
_symmetry.space_group_name_H-M   'P 1'
#
loop_
_entity.id
_entity.type
_entity.pdbx_description
1 polymer ?
#
loop_
_entity_poly.entity_id
_entity_poly.type
_entity_poly.pdbx_seq_one_letter_code
_entity_poly.pdbx_strand_id
1 'polypeptide(L)'
;MNNTKIDQIMYCAIELINKDINTHKDLISELFKLVLKLNHTIDDGLIIAQYISSNKYLNDKVWAKEVYKQILLDAGYDEIVICKIIQSIASKKYLNDVNWAKSLYEIIVEKNTDEFNLYLTINIIKSRKFLKDKKWIRIILNKIMSKIKDYSNIEIFIFDLVEIDCKFTKVYIKKYIELTDSPEILSKLANTICDIKCFNVSKLLIIIFKKILLDSKAIYLHKYIIQNISSKEYLNNKSWAILLYKQILYKQSCVEDVIEIANSIKNNKNINKKKWAEKIYKNPYKYLLK
;
A
#
# COMPACT_ATOMS: atom_id res chain seq x y z
N MET A 1 -16.46 32.75 -20.25
CA MET A 1 -17.89 33.13 -20.14
C MET A 1 -18.84 31.93 -20.03
N ASN A 2 -18.49 30.71 -20.46
CA ASN A 2 -19.40 29.55 -20.33
C ASN A 2 -19.58 29.02 -18.89
N ASN A 3 -18.55 29.07 -18.03
CA ASN A 3 -18.65 28.54 -16.66
C ASN A 3 -19.76 29.25 -15.86
N THR A 4 -19.88 30.57 -15.96
CA THR A 4 -20.89 31.33 -15.23
C THR A 4 -22.32 30.91 -15.57
N LYS A 5 -22.57 30.47 -16.80
CA LYS A 5 -23.90 29.98 -17.23
C LYS A 5 -24.17 28.58 -16.70
N ILE A 6 -23.17 27.69 -16.71
CA ILE A 6 -23.27 26.34 -16.15
C ILE A 6 -23.54 26.43 -14.65
N ASP A 7 -22.78 27.26 -13.93
CA ASP A 7 -22.93 27.46 -12.49
C ASP A 7 -24.33 27.94 -12.13
N GLN A 8 -24.90 28.89 -12.90
CA GLN A 8 -26.26 29.39 -12.70
C GLN A 8 -27.32 28.31 -12.93
N ILE A 9 -27.18 27.51 -14.00
CA ILE A 9 -28.13 26.42 -14.30
C ILE A 9 -28.06 25.34 -13.22
N MET A 10 -26.85 24.93 -12.83
CA MET A 10 -26.62 23.97 -11.76
C MET A 10 -27.18 24.45 -10.43
N TYR A 11 -26.96 25.71 -10.07
CA TYR A 11 -27.52 26.33 -8.87
C TYR A 11 -29.05 26.27 -8.88
N CYS A 12 -29.69 26.68 -9.99
CA CYS A 12 -31.15 26.61 -10.13
C CYS A 12 -31.67 25.17 -9.97
N ALA A 13 -31.02 24.18 -10.59
CA ALA A 13 -31.43 22.79 -10.46
C ALA A 13 -31.33 22.30 -9.00
N ILE A 14 -30.23 22.62 -8.31
CA ILE A 14 -30.01 22.24 -6.90
C ILE A 14 -31.03 22.92 -5.98
N GLU A 15 -31.33 24.20 -6.20
CA GLU A 15 -32.35 24.92 -5.42
C GLU A 15 -33.75 24.31 -5.58
N LEU A 16 -34.11 23.90 -6.80
CA LEU A 16 -35.38 23.20 -7.04
C LEU A 16 -35.43 21.84 -6.32
N ILE A 17 -34.32 21.10 -6.34
CA ILE A 17 -34.19 19.84 -5.59
C ILE A 17 -34.40 20.06 -4.08
N ASN A 18 -33.82 21.13 -3.54
CA ASN A 18 -33.90 21.46 -2.11
C ASN A 18 -35.31 21.92 -1.69
N LYS A 19 -36.06 22.58 -2.59
CA LYS A 19 -37.43 23.02 -2.32
C LYS A 19 -38.42 21.86 -2.31
N ASP A 20 -38.53 21.17 -3.44
CA ASP A 20 -39.35 19.98 -3.58
C ASP A 20 -39.04 19.30 -4.92
N ILE A 21 -38.33 18.19 -4.86
CA ILE A 21 -37.94 17.47 -6.07
C ILE A 21 -39.12 16.87 -6.82
N ASN A 22 -40.21 16.49 -6.13
CA ASN A 22 -41.30 15.78 -6.77
C ASN A 22 -42.11 16.69 -7.69
N THR A 23 -42.27 17.96 -7.32
CA THR A 23 -42.97 18.96 -8.13
C THR A 23 -42.13 19.51 -9.28
N HIS A 24 -40.80 19.43 -9.19
CA HIS A 24 -39.88 20.02 -10.18
C HIS A 24 -39.06 19.00 -10.98
N LYS A 25 -39.37 17.71 -10.86
CA LYS A 25 -38.56 16.61 -11.42
C LYS A 25 -38.22 16.79 -12.91
N ASP A 26 -39.22 17.13 -13.72
CA ASP A 26 -39.04 17.29 -15.17
C ASP A 26 -38.17 18.51 -15.50
N LEU A 27 -38.42 19.64 -14.83
CA LEU A 27 -37.62 20.85 -15.01
C LEU A 27 -36.16 20.62 -14.59
N ILE A 28 -35.92 19.97 -13.45
CA ILE A 28 -34.57 19.61 -12.99
C ILE A 28 -33.86 18.74 -14.04
N SER A 29 -34.58 17.77 -14.61
CA SER A 29 -34.04 16.89 -15.65
C SER A 29 -33.66 17.67 -16.91
N GLU A 30 -34.50 18.61 -17.35
CA GLU A 30 -34.19 19.48 -18.49
C GLU A 30 -32.99 20.41 -18.23
N LEU A 31 -32.87 20.96 -17.01
CA LEU A 31 -31.72 21.78 -16.63
C LEU A 31 -30.42 20.95 -16.67
N PHE A 32 -30.42 19.73 -16.14
CA PHE A 32 -29.25 18.86 -16.24
C PHE A 32 -28.91 18.46 -17.68
N LYS A 33 -29.90 18.14 -18.53
CA LYS A 33 -29.66 17.89 -19.95
C LYS A 33 -29.06 19.13 -20.65
N LEU A 34 -29.49 20.33 -20.26
CA LEU A 34 -28.93 21.57 -20.80
C LEU A 34 -27.45 21.72 -20.40
N VAL A 35 -27.09 21.47 -19.14
CA VAL A 35 -25.69 21.51 -18.71
C VAL A 35 -24.85 20.48 -19.45
N LEU A 36 -25.33 19.24 -19.60
CA LEU A 36 -24.61 18.17 -20.31
C LEU A 36 -24.38 18.48 -21.80
N LYS A 37 -25.20 19.32 -22.42
CA LYS A 37 -25.03 19.80 -23.81
C LYS A 37 -24.06 20.98 -23.92
N LEU A 38 -23.72 21.63 -22.81
CA LEU A 38 -22.72 22.69 -22.75
C LEU A 38 -21.34 22.09 -22.50
N ASN A 39 -20.29 22.91 -22.66
CA ASN A 39 -18.90 22.52 -22.38
C ASN A 39 -18.66 22.47 -20.86
N HIS A 40 -19.18 21.42 -20.21
CA HIS A 40 -19.10 21.18 -18.77
C HIS A 40 -17.80 20.47 -18.39
N THR A 41 -17.40 20.62 -17.13
CA THR A 41 -16.25 19.88 -16.60
C THR A 41 -16.65 18.47 -16.21
N ILE A 42 -15.66 17.57 -16.04
CA ILE A 42 -15.92 16.21 -15.55
C ILE A 42 -16.55 16.24 -14.15
N ASP A 43 -16.17 17.20 -13.31
CA ASP A 43 -16.75 17.36 -11.97
C ASP A 43 -18.23 17.76 -12.06
N ASP A 44 -18.61 18.65 -12.99
CA ASP A 44 -20.02 19.00 -13.23
C ASP A 44 -20.82 17.76 -13.67
N GLY A 45 -20.29 17.01 -14.64
CA GLY A 45 -20.92 15.79 -15.13
C GLY A 45 -21.06 14.72 -14.05
N LEU A 46 -20.05 14.59 -13.18
CA LEU A 46 -20.08 13.68 -12.03
C LEU A 46 -21.14 14.08 -11.01
N ILE A 47 -21.26 15.37 -10.69
CA ILE A 47 -22.30 15.89 -9.79
C ILE A 47 -23.69 15.60 -10.38
N ILE A 48 -23.89 15.89 -11.67
CA ILE A 48 -25.15 15.60 -12.37
C ILE A 48 -25.47 14.10 -12.30
N ALA A 49 -24.53 13.23 -12.64
CA ALA A 49 -24.72 11.78 -12.57
C ALA A 49 -25.08 11.30 -11.15
N GLN A 50 -24.52 11.91 -10.11
CA GLN A 50 -24.85 11.65 -8.72
C GLN A 50 -26.27 12.07 -8.36
N TYR A 51 -26.72 13.25 -8.79
CA TYR A 51 -28.11 13.68 -8.58
C TYR A 51 -29.10 12.81 -9.35
N ILE A 52 -28.80 12.47 -10.60
CA ILE A 52 -29.64 11.59 -11.42
C ILE A 52 -29.76 10.21 -10.75
N SER A 53 -28.62 9.62 -10.34
CA SER A 53 -28.60 8.28 -9.74
C SER A 53 -28.95 8.24 -8.26
N SER A 54 -29.14 9.37 -7.57
CA SER A 54 -29.38 9.34 -6.12
C SER A 54 -30.74 8.72 -5.80
N ASN A 55 -30.75 7.79 -4.83
CA ASN A 55 -32.01 7.22 -4.30
C ASN A 55 -32.92 8.29 -3.67
N LYS A 56 -32.36 9.44 -3.30
CA LYS A 56 -33.10 10.56 -2.69
C LYS A 56 -33.60 11.58 -3.71
N TYR A 57 -33.03 11.57 -4.91
CA TYR A 57 -33.29 12.60 -5.91
C TYR A 57 -34.03 12.00 -7.11
N LEU A 58 -33.49 12.12 -8.34
CA LEU A 58 -34.23 11.71 -9.54
C LEU A 58 -34.41 10.19 -9.64
N ASN A 59 -33.49 9.44 -9.03
CA ASN A 59 -33.44 7.97 -8.99
C ASN A 59 -33.51 7.31 -10.39
N ASP A 60 -33.01 7.99 -11.42
CA ASP A 60 -32.96 7.47 -12.79
C ASP A 60 -31.61 6.78 -13.04
N LYS A 61 -31.53 5.50 -12.66
CA LYS A 61 -30.29 4.72 -12.79
C LYS A 61 -29.86 4.51 -14.24
N VAL A 62 -30.82 4.44 -15.16
CA VAL A 62 -30.54 4.17 -16.58
C VAL A 62 -29.87 5.39 -17.18
N TRP A 63 -30.48 6.57 -17.01
CA TRP A 63 -29.91 7.81 -17.51
C TRP A 63 -28.57 8.14 -16.84
N ALA A 64 -28.46 7.98 -15.51
CA ALA A 64 -27.19 8.22 -14.84
C ALA A 64 -26.07 7.32 -15.36
N LYS A 65 -26.37 6.06 -15.71
CA LYS A 65 -25.38 5.13 -16.30
C LYS A 65 -24.87 5.61 -17.65
N GLU A 66 -25.69 6.27 -18.45
CA GLU A 66 -25.27 6.90 -19.71
C GLU A 66 -24.36 8.10 -19.45
N VAL A 67 -24.72 8.97 -18.51
CA VAL A 67 -23.88 10.11 -18.11
C VAL A 67 -22.53 9.64 -17.57
N TYR A 68 -22.51 8.59 -16.73
CA TYR A 68 -21.28 7.99 -16.23
C TYR A 68 -20.37 7.46 -17.34
N LYS A 69 -20.94 6.81 -18.37
CA LYS A 69 -20.17 6.36 -19.53
C LYS A 69 -19.56 7.54 -20.29
N GLN A 70 -20.31 8.61 -20.48
CA GLN A 70 -19.82 9.80 -21.17
C GLN A 70 -18.65 10.44 -20.41
N ILE A 71 -18.80 10.71 -19.11
CA ILE A 71 -17.71 11.32 -18.33
C ILE A 71 -16.48 10.42 -18.20
N LEU A 72 -16.63 9.09 -18.29
CA LEU A 72 -15.50 8.16 -18.35
C LEU A 72 -14.73 8.27 -19.66
N LEU A 73 -15.42 8.54 -20.78
CA LEU A 73 -14.76 8.81 -22.07
C LEU A 73 -14.02 10.15 -22.01
N ASP A 74 -14.65 11.18 -21.43
CA ASP A 74 -14.08 12.53 -21.34
C ASP A 74 -12.91 12.60 -20.36
N ALA A 75 -12.89 11.77 -19.32
CA ALA A 75 -11.77 11.66 -18.37
C ALA A 75 -10.48 11.09 -18.99
N GLY A 76 -10.57 10.44 -20.15
CA GLY A 76 -9.42 9.87 -20.85
C GLY A 76 -8.66 8.86 -19.98
N TYR A 77 -7.42 9.22 -19.61
CA TYR A 77 -6.51 8.38 -18.81
C TYR A 77 -6.16 8.98 -17.44
N ASP A 78 -6.90 9.99 -16.96
CA ASP A 78 -6.68 10.52 -15.61
C ASP A 78 -7.24 9.53 -14.57
N GLU A 79 -6.34 8.74 -13.99
CA GLU A 79 -6.70 7.67 -13.05
C GLU A 79 -7.33 8.18 -11.76
N ILE A 80 -6.93 9.36 -11.29
CA ILE A 80 -7.51 9.96 -10.08
C ILE A 80 -8.97 10.31 -10.36
N VAL A 81 -9.24 10.93 -11.51
CA VAL A 81 -10.59 11.28 -11.95
C VAL A 81 -11.44 10.02 -12.18
N ILE A 82 -10.92 9.03 -12.90
CA ILE A 82 -11.62 7.76 -13.14
C ILE A 82 -11.96 7.07 -11.81
N CYS A 83 -11.03 7.05 -10.85
CA CYS A 83 -11.30 6.44 -9.55
C CYS A 83 -12.41 7.15 -8.76
N LYS A 84 -12.53 8.49 -8.84
CA LYS A 84 -13.65 9.24 -8.25
C LYS A 84 -14.98 8.83 -8.89
N ILE A 85 -14.99 8.66 -10.22
CA ILE A 85 -16.18 8.22 -10.95
C ILE A 85 -16.58 6.80 -10.53
N ILE A 86 -15.63 5.85 -10.50
CA ILE A 86 -15.87 4.46 -10.08
C ILE A 86 -16.43 4.40 -8.64
N GLN A 87 -15.91 5.23 -7.74
CA GLN A 87 -16.40 5.32 -6.38
C GLN A 87 -17.88 5.71 -6.34
N SER A 88 -18.26 6.67 -7.18
CA SER A 88 -19.64 7.12 -7.29
C SER A 88 -20.54 6.00 -7.81
N ILE A 89 -20.11 5.27 -8.84
CA ILE A 89 -20.84 4.13 -9.41
C ILE A 89 -21.11 3.05 -8.34
N ALA A 90 -20.13 2.73 -7.51
CA ALA A 90 -20.26 1.68 -6.51
C ALA A 90 -21.02 2.09 -5.24
N SER A 91 -21.26 3.39 -5.05
CA SER A 91 -21.86 3.92 -3.83
C SER A 91 -23.32 3.49 -3.68
N LYS A 92 -23.70 3.02 -2.49
CA LYS A 92 -25.09 2.72 -2.12
C LYS A 92 -26.04 3.92 -2.25
N LYS A 93 -25.49 5.16 -2.21
CA LYS A 93 -26.29 6.39 -2.35
C LYS A 93 -26.66 6.67 -3.81
N TYR A 94 -25.86 6.17 -4.75
CA TYR A 94 -25.92 6.44 -6.18
C TYR A 94 -26.25 5.13 -6.92
N LEU A 95 -25.51 4.74 -7.97
CA LEU A 95 -25.84 3.55 -8.77
C LEU A 95 -25.79 2.23 -8.00
N ASN A 96 -24.95 2.10 -6.97
CA ASN A 96 -24.71 0.84 -6.26
C ASN A 96 -24.32 -0.33 -7.20
N ASP A 97 -23.70 -0.04 -8.34
CA ASP A 97 -23.28 -1.03 -9.34
C ASP A 97 -21.85 -1.49 -9.03
N VAL A 98 -21.71 -2.28 -7.97
CA VAL A 98 -20.42 -2.76 -7.47
C VAL A 98 -19.69 -3.61 -8.51
N ASN A 99 -20.42 -4.37 -9.34
CA ASN A 99 -19.81 -5.23 -10.35
C ASN A 99 -19.21 -4.40 -11.49
N TRP A 100 -19.93 -3.37 -11.97
CA TRP A 100 -19.38 -2.47 -12.96
C TRP A 100 -18.16 -1.72 -12.42
N ALA A 101 -18.22 -1.23 -11.18
CA ALA A 101 -17.07 -0.60 -10.55
C ALA A 101 -15.83 -1.52 -10.48
N LYS A 102 -16.01 -2.81 -10.14
CA LYS A 102 -14.93 -3.80 -10.17
C LYS A 102 -14.32 -3.97 -11.55
N SER A 103 -15.15 -4.09 -12.59
CA SER A 103 -14.65 -4.21 -13.98
C SER A 103 -13.84 -2.98 -14.42
N LEU A 104 -14.22 -1.78 -13.98
CA LEU A 104 -13.48 -0.56 -14.29
C LEU A 104 -12.12 -0.53 -13.58
N TYR A 105 -12.04 -0.96 -12.32
CA TYR A 105 -10.75 -1.12 -11.64
C TYR A 105 -9.87 -2.18 -12.32
N GLU A 106 -10.43 -3.28 -12.80
CA GLU A 106 -9.69 -4.29 -13.56
C GLU A 106 -9.07 -3.69 -14.83
N ILE A 107 -9.82 -2.87 -15.56
CA ILE A 107 -9.31 -2.18 -16.76
C ILE A 107 -8.17 -1.21 -16.41
N ILE A 108 -8.30 -0.42 -15.33
CA ILE A 108 -7.22 0.47 -14.86
C ILE A 108 -5.96 -0.35 -14.60
N VAL A 109 -6.09 -1.41 -13.79
CA VAL A 109 -4.95 -2.26 -13.43
C VAL A 109 -4.33 -2.92 -14.64
N GLU A 110 -5.12 -3.31 -15.65
CA GLU A 110 -4.62 -3.95 -16.87
C GLU A 110 -3.89 -2.98 -17.79
N LYS A 111 -4.41 -1.76 -17.98
CA LYS A 111 -3.80 -0.76 -18.85
C LYS A 111 -2.63 -0.03 -18.22
N ASN A 112 -2.64 0.13 -16.90
CA ASN A 112 -1.65 0.93 -16.21
C ASN A 112 -0.33 0.16 -16.07
N THR A 113 0.78 0.83 -16.41
CA THR A 113 2.16 0.37 -16.29
C THR A 113 2.97 1.17 -15.28
N ASP A 114 2.45 2.31 -14.84
CA ASP A 114 3.06 3.17 -13.85
C ASP A 114 2.78 2.65 -12.44
N GLU A 115 3.85 2.36 -11.71
CA GLU A 115 3.75 1.78 -10.37
C GLU A 115 3.08 2.74 -9.38
N PHE A 116 3.38 4.04 -9.47
CA PHE A 116 2.79 5.06 -8.61
C PHE A 116 1.27 5.08 -8.69
N ASN A 117 0.74 5.07 -9.90
CA ASN A 117 -0.68 5.04 -10.16
C ASN A 117 -1.33 3.70 -9.74
N LEU A 118 -0.62 2.58 -9.93
CA LEU A 118 -1.04 1.28 -9.40
C LEU A 118 -1.13 1.29 -7.85
N TYR A 119 -0.20 1.97 -7.16
CA TYR A 119 -0.26 2.17 -5.71
C TYR A 119 -1.45 3.03 -5.30
N LEU A 120 -1.74 4.11 -6.03
CA LEU A 120 -2.94 4.93 -5.79
C LEU A 120 -4.22 4.08 -5.92
N THR A 121 -4.28 3.21 -6.92
CA THR A 121 -5.41 2.30 -7.12
C THR A 121 -5.63 1.38 -5.91
N ILE A 122 -4.55 0.84 -5.33
CA ILE A 122 -4.61 0.01 -4.11
C ILE A 122 -5.17 0.81 -2.93
N ASN A 123 -4.64 2.02 -2.69
CA ASN A 123 -5.08 2.90 -1.62
C ASN A 123 -6.57 3.24 -1.72
N ILE A 124 -7.02 3.50 -2.94
CA ILE A 124 -8.41 3.76 -3.22
C ILE A 124 -9.23 2.51 -2.89
N ILE A 125 -8.91 1.33 -3.46
CA ILE A 125 -9.62 0.08 -3.18
C ILE A 125 -9.70 -0.21 -1.66
N LYS A 126 -8.59 -0.02 -0.93
CA LYS A 126 -8.50 -0.20 0.53
C LYS A 126 -9.48 0.68 1.30
N SER A 127 -9.51 1.97 0.97
CA SER A 127 -10.37 2.94 1.65
C SER A 127 -11.87 2.65 1.49
N ARG A 128 -12.25 1.76 0.56
CA ARG A 128 -13.65 1.59 0.16
C ARG A 128 -14.31 0.38 0.81
N LYS A 129 -15.09 0.68 1.85
CA LYS A 129 -16.01 -0.24 2.54
C LYS A 129 -17.07 -0.89 1.64
N PHE A 130 -17.25 -0.49 0.38
CA PHE A 130 -18.30 -1.03 -0.49
C PHE A 130 -17.87 -2.22 -1.33
N LEU A 131 -16.56 -2.43 -1.57
CA LEU A 131 -16.12 -3.55 -2.39
C LEU A 131 -16.24 -4.88 -1.64
N LYS A 132 -15.89 -4.91 -0.33
CA LYS A 132 -15.96 -6.02 0.68
C LYS A 132 -15.60 -7.45 0.22
N ASP A 133 -15.26 -7.65 -1.03
CA ASP A 133 -14.99 -8.93 -1.66
C ASP A 133 -13.51 -9.21 -1.55
N LYS A 134 -13.13 -9.81 -0.42
CA LYS A 134 -11.74 -10.17 -0.14
C LYS A 134 -11.13 -11.05 -1.23
N LYS A 135 -11.93 -11.91 -1.89
CA LYS A 135 -11.44 -12.79 -2.96
C LYS A 135 -11.06 -11.96 -4.19
N TRP A 136 -11.94 -11.08 -4.64
CA TRP A 136 -11.66 -10.17 -5.75
C TRP A 136 -10.50 -9.23 -5.45
N ILE A 137 -10.45 -8.65 -4.23
CA ILE A 137 -9.35 -7.76 -3.83
C ILE A 137 -8.00 -8.50 -3.93
N ARG A 138 -7.91 -9.76 -3.47
CA ARG A 138 -6.69 -10.58 -3.62
C ARG A 138 -6.30 -10.80 -5.09
N ILE A 139 -7.27 -11.02 -5.98
CA ILE A 139 -7.02 -11.20 -7.42
C ILE A 139 -6.41 -9.93 -8.01
N ILE A 140 -7.03 -8.78 -7.76
CA ILE A 140 -6.52 -7.48 -8.22
C ILE A 140 -5.14 -7.19 -7.65
N LEU A 141 -4.94 -7.37 -6.34
CA LEU A 141 -3.64 -7.14 -5.72
C LEU A 141 -2.56 -8.02 -6.33
N ASN A 142 -2.84 -9.30 -6.59
CA ASN A 142 -1.90 -10.17 -7.30
C ASN A 142 -1.57 -9.66 -8.71
N LYS A 143 -2.56 -9.17 -9.47
CA LYS A 143 -2.32 -8.55 -10.79
C LYS A 143 -1.40 -7.33 -10.65
N ILE A 144 -1.70 -6.41 -9.72
CA ILE A 144 -0.88 -5.21 -9.51
C ILE A 144 0.54 -5.59 -9.10
N MET A 145 0.69 -6.53 -8.16
CA MET A 145 2.00 -6.97 -7.68
C MET A 145 2.84 -7.67 -8.74
N SER A 146 2.21 -8.31 -9.74
CA SER A 146 2.95 -8.89 -10.85
C SER A 146 3.56 -7.85 -11.79
N LYS A 147 3.11 -6.59 -11.71
CA LYS A 147 3.57 -5.48 -12.54
C LYS A 147 4.64 -4.62 -11.88
N ILE A 148 4.66 -4.59 -10.55
CA ILE A 148 5.64 -3.82 -9.76
C ILE A 148 7.01 -4.48 -9.87
N LYS A 149 8.00 -3.67 -10.24
CA LYS A 149 9.41 -4.02 -10.37
C LYS A 149 10.26 -3.28 -9.34
N ASP A 150 9.90 -2.06 -8.98
CA ASP A 150 10.56 -1.34 -7.88
C ASP A 150 9.85 -1.61 -6.55
N TYR A 151 10.65 -2.12 -5.62
CA TYR A 151 10.20 -2.45 -4.28
C TYR A 151 10.76 -1.53 -3.21
N SER A 152 11.30 -0.39 -3.60
CA SER A 152 11.74 0.67 -2.68
C SER A 152 10.66 1.06 -1.66
N ASN A 153 9.38 0.97 -2.04
CA ASN A 153 8.21 1.30 -1.23
C ASN A 153 7.46 0.10 -0.65
N ILE A 154 8.10 -1.07 -0.55
CA ILE A 154 7.47 -2.31 -0.06
C ILE A 154 6.81 -2.16 1.33
N GLU A 155 7.39 -1.33 2.20
CA GLU A 155 6.93 -1.16 3.57
C GLU A 155 5.49 -0.61 3.62
N ILE A 156 5.25 0.45 2.83
CA ILE A 156 3.93 1.10 2.69
C ILE A 156 2.92 0.08 2.20
N PHE A 157 3.30 -0.69 1.17
CA PHE A 157 2.43 -1.69 0.58
C PHE A 157 2.04 -2.80 1.56
N ILE A 158 2.97 -3.24 2.40
CA ILE A 158 2.68 -4.28 3.39
C ILE A 158 1.69 -3.76 4.43
N PHE A 159 1.84 -2.53 4.93
CA PHE A 159 0.86 -1.95 5.87
C PHE A 159 -0.54 -1.90 5.25
N ASP A 160 -0.64 -1.47 4.00
CA ASP A 160 -1.93 -1.42 3.29
C ASP A 160 -2.53 -2.81 3.09
N LEU A 161 -1.71 -3.80 2.75
CA LEU A 161 -2.15 -5.19 2.60
C LEU A 161 -2.63 -5.80 3.91
N VAL A 162 -1.94 -5.52 5.03
CA VAL A 162 -2.30 -6.04 6.36
C VAL A 162 -3.71 -5.61 6.74
N GLU A 163 -4.09 -4.36 6.48
CA GLU A 163 -5.45 -3.87 6.74
C GLU A 163 -6.52 -4.62 5.92
N ILE A 164 -6.17 -5.06 4.72
CA ILE A 164 -7.06 -5.81 3.83
C ILE A 164 -7.18 -7.26 4.30
N ASP A 165 -6.04 -7.96 4.42
CA ASP A 165 -6.00 -9.39 4.63
C ASP A 165 -4.62 -9.90 5.12
N CYS A 166 -4.42 -9.96 6.44
CA CYS A 166 -3.16 -10.41 7.04
C CYS A 166 -2.69 -11.81 6.58
N LYS A 167 -3.61 -12.73 6.21
CA LYS A 167 -3.21 -14.06 5.69
C LYS A 167 -2.61 -13.94 4.29
N PHE A 168 -3.20 -13.10 3.44
CA PHE A 168 -2.68 -12.80 2.10
C PHE A 168 -1.35 -12.05 2.17
N THR A 169 -1.23 -11.04 3.03
CA THR A 169 0.02 -10.29 3.24
C THR A 169 1.19 -11.22 3.57
N LYS A 170 0.94 -12.23 4.43
CA LYS A 170 1.96 -13.22 4.78
C LYS A 170 2.45 -14.03 3.57
N VAL A 171 1.55 -14.40 2.66
CA VAL A 171 1.92 -15.11 1.42
C VAL A 171 2.75 -14.19 0.53
N TYR A 172 2.34 -12.93 0.40
CA TYR A 172 3.06 -11.94 -0.39
C TYR A 172 4.47 -11.68 0.15
N ILE A 173 4.62 -11.44 1.45
CA ILE A 173 5.93 -11.27 2.10
C ILE A 173 6.86 -12.44 1.79
N LYS A 174 6.37 -13.68 1.84
CA LYS A 174 7.19 -14.86 1.52
C LYS A 174 7.68 -14.84 0.07
N LYS A 175 6.76 -14.64 -0.88
CA LYS A 175 7.11 -14.51 -2.30
C LYS A 175 8.12 -13.39 -2.52
N TYR A 176 7.95 -12.28 -1.81
CA TYR A 176 8.84 -11.14 -1.90
C TYR A 176 10.25 -11.45 -1.39
N ILE A 177 10.39 -12.12 -0.24
CA ILE A 177 11.68 -12.59 0.29
C ILE A 177 12.41 -13.51 -0.71
N GLU A 178 11.65 -14.36 -1.42
CA GLU A 178 12.21 -15.26 -2.43
C GLU A 178 12.75 -14.49 -3.65
N LEU A 179 12.08 -13.41 -4.06
CA LEU A 179 12.41 -12.63 -5.26
C LEU A 179 13.47 -11.54 -5.04
N THR A 180 13.63 -11.05 -3.81
CA THR A 180 14.56 -9.96 -3.52
C THR A 180 15.90 -10.50 -3.03
N ASP A 181 16.98 -10.02 -3.62
CA ASP A 181 18.35 -10.37 -3.24
C ASP A 181 19.10 -9.21 -2.59
N SER A 182 18.49 -8.02 -2.48
CA SER A 182 19.09 -6.88 -1.79
C SER A 182 18.97 -7.06 -0.27
N PRO A 183 20.11 -7.17 0.45
CA PRO A 183 20.09 -7.30 1.91
C PRO A 183 19.52 -6.06 2.61
N GLU A 184 19.69 -4.86 2.04
CA GLU A 184 19.17 -3.61 2.57
C GLU A 184 17.65 -3.57 2.52
N ILE A 185 17.08 -3.99 1.39
CA ILE A 185 15.63 -4.10 1.20
C ILE A 185 15.03 -5.16 2.13
N LEU A 186 15.69 -6.31 2.28
CA LEU A 186 15.29 -7.34 3.24
C LEU A 186 15.34 -6.85 4.69
N SER A 187 16.34 -6.02 5.02
CA SER A 187 16.47 -5.43 6.35
C SER A 187 15.33 -4.45 6.66
N LYS A 188 14.99 -3.60 5.69
CA LYS A 188 13.83 -2.70 5.73
C LYS A 188 12.53 -3.46 5.96
N LEU A 189 12.30 -4.48 5.13
CA LEU A 189 11.17 -5.41 5.25
C LEU A 189 11.08 -6.06 6.65
N ALA A 190 12.21 -6.48 7.23
CA ALA A 190 12.23 -7.07 8.56
C ALA A 190 11.72 -6.09 9.63
N ASN A 191 12.13 -4.83 9.55
CA ASN A 191 11.67 -3.79 10.47
C ASN A 191 10.16 -3.57 10.33
N THR A 192 9.66 -3.40 9.10
CA THR A 192 8.21 -3.27 8.83
C THR A 192 7.42 -4.44 9.41
N ILE A 193 7.90 -5.67 9.21
CA ILE A 193 7.22 -6.87 9.72
C ILE A 193 7.19 -6.90 11.26
N CYS A 194 8.20 -6.36 11.94
CA CYS A 194 8.20 -6.29 13.40
C CYS A 194 7.11 -5.36 13.93
N ASP A 195 6.90 -4.24 13.23
CA ASP A 195 5.85 -3.27 13.59
C ASP A 195 4.45 -3.84 13.34
N ILE A 196 4.32 -4.77 12.39
CA ILE A 196 3.08 -5.44 12.05
C ILE A 196 2.76 -6.54 13.08
N LYS A 197 1.80 -6.25 13.96
CA LYS A 197 1.28 -7.21 14.96
C LYS A 197 0.39 -8.34 14.39
N CYS A 198 0.46 -8.63 13.07
CA CYS A 198 -0.61 -9.36 12.37
C CYS A 198 -0.36 -10.85 12.04
N PHE A 199 0.74 -11.47 12.46
CA PHE A 199 0.97 -12.92 12.36
C PHE A 199 2.17 -13.33 13.22
N ASN A 200 2.54 -14.63 13.26
CA ASN A 200 3.77 -15.07 13.92
C ASN A 200 5.01 -14.54 13.18
N VAL A 201 5.38 -13.31 13.50
CA VAL A 201 6.48 -12.51 12.96
C VAL A 201 7.82 -13.23 13.07
N SER A 202 8.05 -13.96 14.17
CA SER A 202 9.32 -14.61 14.46
C SER A 202 9.81 -15.56 13.35
N LYS A 203 8.91 -16.35 12.76
CA LYS A 203 9.28 -17.31 11.70
C LYS A 203 9.73 -16.61 10.42
N LEU A 204 9.07 -15.50 10.05
CA LEU A 204 9.44 -14.74 8.86
C LEU A 204 10.76 -14.00 9.07
N LEU A 205 10.94 -13.36 10.23
CA LEU A 205 12.20 -12.69 10.56
C LEU A 205 13.39 -13.66 10.54
N ILE A 206 13.22 -14.89 11.04
CA ILE A 206 14.28 -15.91 10.97
C ILE A 206 14.65 -16.19 9.50
N ILE A 207 13.67 -16.30 8.60
CA ILE A 207 13.94 -16.54 7.17
C ILE A 207 14.69 -15.34 6.58
N ILE A 208 14.21 -14.12 6.82
CA ILE A 208 14.81 -12.89 6.31
C ILE A 208 16.26 -12.74 6.80
N PHE A 209 16.47 -12.85 8.10
CA PHE A 209 17.78 -12.69 8.70
C PHE A 209 18.77 -13.76 8.23
N LYS A 210 18.31 -15.00 8.03
CA LYS A 210 19.16 -16.05 7.43
C LYS A 210 19.56 -15.68 6.00
N LYS A 211 18.63 -15.20 5.18
CA LYS A 211 18.92 -14.78 3.79
C LYS A 211 19.93 -13.63 3.77
N ILE A 212 19.70 -12.57 4.55
CA ILE A 212 20.64 -11.44 4.68
C ILE A 212 22.05 -11.89 5.09
N LEU A 213 22.16 -12.76 6.09
CA LEU A 213 23.45 -13.25 6.60
C LEU A 213 24.19 -14.17 5.61
N LEU A 214 23.48 -14.78 4.67
CA LEU A 214 24.06 -15.61 3.61
C LEU A 214 24.56 -14.76 2.44
N ASP A 215 23.76 -13.77 2.04
CA ASP A 215 24.00 -13.01 0.81
C ASP A 215 24.89 -11.78 1.03
N SER A 216 24.92 -11.23 2.25
CA SER A 216 25.74 -10.05 2.57
C SER A 216 27.17 -10.42 2.96
N LYS A 217 28.13 -9.63 2.48
CA LYS A 217 29.51 -9.61 3.00
C LYS A 217 29.74 -8.45 3.96
N ALA A 218 28.77 -7.54 4.08
CA ALA A 218 28.94 -6.31 4.83
C ALA A 218 28.81 -6.55 6.34
N ILE A 219 29.90 -6.34 7.07
CA ILE A 219 29.92 -6.56 8.52
C ILE A 219 28.91 -5.69 9.27
N TYR A 220 28.75 -4.43 8.86
CA TYR A 220 27.83 -3.52 9.53
C TYR A 220 26.40 -4.09 9.50
N LEU A 221 26.02 -4.72 8.37
CA LEU A 221 24.71 -5.34 8.20
C LEU A 221 24.60 -6.62 9.04
N HIS A 222 25.62 -7.49 9.04
CA HIS A 222 25.64 -8.66 9.93
C HIS A 222 25.48 -8.27 11.40
N LYS A 223 26.23 -7.27 11.86
CA LYS A 223 26.14 -6.74 13.21
C LYS A 223 24.73 -6.24 13.51
N TYR A 224 24.15 -5.42 12.62
CA TYR A 224 22.79 -4.90 12.74
C TYR A 224 21.75 -6.02 12.88
N ILE A 225 21.80 -7.02 11.99
CA ILE A 225 20.88 -8.17 12.05
C ILE A 225 21.05 -8.97 13.34
N ILE A 226 22.28 -9.21 13.80
CA ILE A 226 22.52 -9.94 15.05
C ILE A 226 21.99 -9.15 16.26
N GLN A 227 22.11 -7.82 16.26
CA GLN A 227 21.50 -6.97 17.29
C GLN A 227 19.98 -7.16 17.31
N ASN A 228 19.33 -7.07 16.15
CA ASN A 228 17.89 -7.31 16.01
C ASN A 228 17.50 -8.72 16.50
N ILE A 229 18.24 -9.77 16.13
CA ILE A 229 17.99 -11.13 16.64
C ILE A 229 17.99 -11.18 18.18
N SER A 230 18.88 -10.44 18.84
CA SER A 230 18.98 -10.41 20.31
C SER A 230 18.00 -9.46 21.01
N SER A 231 17.43 -8.50 20.28
CA SER A 231 16.55 -7.46 20.81
C SER A 231 15.20 -8.05 21.23
N LYS A 232 14.63 -7.50 22.31
CA LYS A 232 13.28 -7.85 22.79
C LYS A 232 12.18 -7.48 21.80
N GLU A 233 12.40 -6.45 20.99
CA GLU A 233 11.43 -5.93 20.02
C GLU A 233 11.27 -6.84 18.78
N TYR A 234 12.24 -7.72 18.54
CA TYR A 234 12.32 -8.57 17.36
C TYR A 234 12.18 -10.06 17.76
N LEU A 235 13.30 -10.77 17.90
CA LEU A 235 13.30 -12.22 18.15
C LEU A 235 13.63 -12.61 19.60
N ASN A 236 14.24 -11.71 20.38
CA ASN A 236 14.72 -11.97 21.74
C ASN A 236 15.56 -13.26 21.87
N ASN A 237 16.26 -13.66 20.80
CA ASN A 237 17.01 -14.91 20.73
C ASN A 237 18.50 -14.67 20.97
N LYS A 238 18.85 -14.40 22.22
CA LYS A 238 20.23 -14.09 22.63
C LYS A 238 21.20 -15.25 22.36
N SER A 239 20.74 -16.49 22.51
CA SER A 239 21.56 -17.68 22.26
C SER A 239 22.00 -17.76 20.80
N TRP A 240 21.07 -17.56 19.87
CA TRP A 240 21.39 -17.53 18.45
C TRP A 240 22.30 -16.36 18.08
N ALA A 241 22.02 -15.17 18.61
CA ALA A 241 22.87 -14.00 18.39
C ALA A 241 24.32 -14.20 18.86
N ILE A 242 24.53 -14.87 20.01
CA ILE A 242 25.88 -15.22 20.50
C ILE A 242 26.61 -16.13 19.50
N LEU A 243 25.93 -17.14 18.94
CA LEU A 243 26.52 -18.04 17.96
C LEU A 243 26.93 -17.29 16.69
N LEU A 244 26.08 -16.40 16.19
CA LEU A 244 26.36 -15.59 15.00
C LEU A 244 27.53 -14.63 15.24
N TYR A 245 27.59 -13.97 16.41
CA TYR A 245 28.75 -13.13 16.73
C TYR A 245 30.06 -13.91 16.72
N LYS A 246 30.08 -15.12 17.29
CA LYS A 246 31.27 -15.98 17.21
C LYS A 246 31.65 -16.27 15.76
N GLN A 247 30.68 -16.57 14.89
CA GLN A 247 30.95 -16.89 13.49
C GLN A 247 31.52 -15.70 12.72
N ILE A 248 31.00 -14.49 12.93
CA ILE A 248 31.52 -13.31 12.21
C ILE A 248 32.84 -12.83 12.82
N LEU A 249 33.05 -12.97 14.13
CA LEU A 249 34.24 -12.45 14.81
C LEU A 249 35.55 -13.00 14.24
N TYR A 250 35.58 -14.28 13.83
CA TYR A 250 36.77 -14.93 13.23
C TYR A 250 36.92 -14.73 11.72
N LYS A 251 36.05 -13.92 11.11
CA LYS A 251 36.08 -13.60 9.68
C LYS A 251 36.56 -12.18 9.40
N GLN A 252 37.16 -11.52 10.39
CA GLN A 252 37.54 -10.12 10.29
C GLN A 252 38.98 -9.95 9.82
N SER A 253 39.20 -8.99 8.93
CA SER A 253 40.53 -8.66 8.39
C SER A 253 41.19 -7.49 9.11
N CYS A 254 40.44 -6.70 9.89
CA CYS A 254 40.97 -5.55 10.62
C CYS A 254 40.49 -5.52 12.08
N VAL A 255 41.27 -4.82 12.91
CA VAL A 255 41.01 -4.73 14.36
C VAL A 255 39.78 -3.87 14.63
N GLU A 256 39.55 -2.85 13.82
CA GLU A 256 38.43 -1.91 13.94
C GLU A 256 37.09 -2.66 13.94
N ASP A 257 36.90 -3.58 12.99
CA ASP A 257 35.71 -4.42 12.88
C ASP A 257 35.54 -5.36 14.08
N VAL A 258 36.64 -5.95 14.58
CA VAL A 258 36.64 -6.79 15.78
C VAL A 258 36.19 -5.99 17.02
N ILE A 259 36.70 -4.77 17.17
CA ILE A 259 36.34 -3.86 18.26
C ILE A 259 34.88 -3.44 18.13
N GLU A 260 34.39 -3.19 16.91
CA GLU A 260 32.99 -2.84 16.67
C GLU A 260 32.03 -3.98 17.06
N ILE A 261 32.38 -5.22 16.73
CA ILE A 261 31.64 -6.40 17.19
C ILE A 261 31.64 -6.48 18.73
N ALA A 262 32.78 -6.26 19.37
CA ALA A 262 32.88 -6.29 20.83
C ALA A 262 32.00 -5.21 21.50
N ASN A 263 31.94 -4.01 20.92
CA ASN A 263 31.03 -2.93 21.36
C ASN A 263 29.57 -3.39 21.32
N SER A 264 29.17 -4.07 20.24
CA SER A 264 27.82 -4.60 20.11
C SER A 264 27.50 -5.68 21.15
N ILE A 265 28.44 -6.60 21.41
CA ILE A 265 28.30 -7.66 22.43
C ILE A 265 28.14 -7.08 23.84
N LYS A 266 28.85 -5.99 24.13
CA LYS A 266 28.80 -5.27 25.42
C LYS A 266 27.46 -4.57 25.66
N ASN A 267 26.77 -4.15 24.60
CA ASN A 267 25.56 -3.34 24.68
C ASN A 267 24.49 -3.98 25.58
N ASN A 268 23.99 -3.21 26.55
CA ASN A 268 23.04 -3.64 27.58
C ASN A 268 21.62 -3.89 27.02
N LYS A 269 21.25 -3.23 25.91
CA LYS A 269 19.96 -3.44 25.23
C LYS A 269 19.90 -4.77 24.48
N ASN A 270 21.06 -5.37 24.18
CA ASN A 270 21.21 -6.57 23.35
C ASN A 270 21.62 -7.78 24.22
N ILE A 271 22.80 -8.34 23.95
CA ILE A 271 23.29 -9.56 24.62
C ILE A 271 23.82 -9.26 26.03
N ASN A 272 24.35 -8.05 26.27
CA ASN A 272 24.90 -7.61 27.56
C ASN A 272 25.99 -8.55 28.12
N LYS A 273 26.93 -8.99 27.28
CA LYS A 273 28.04 -9.88 27.69
C LYS A 273 29.34 -9.10 27.91
N LYS A 274 29.33 -8.17 28.87
CA LYS A 274 30.46 -7.27 29.18
C LYS A 274 31.80 -8.00 29.33
N LYS A 275 31.85 -9.06 30.14
CA LYS A 275 33.06 -9.88 30.35
C LYS A 275 33.61 -10.52 29.07
N TRP A 276 32.74 -10.84 28.10
CA TRP A 276 33.18 -11.39 26.81
C TRP A 276 33.77 -10.29 25.94
N ALA A 277 33.11 -9.13 25.84
CA ALA A 277 33.63 -7.98 25.12
C ALA A 277 35.00 -7.53 25.68
N GLU A 278 35.17 -7.48 27.00
CA GLU A 278 36.45 -7.17 27.67
C GLU A 278 37.58 -8.11 27.26
N LYS A 279 37.29 -9.41 27.08
CA LYS A 279 38.29 -10.37 26.57
C LYS A 279 38.67 -10.10 25.13
N ILE A 280 37.75 -9.60 24.31
CA ILE A 280 38.04 -9.22 22.91
C ILE A 280 38.91 -7.96 22.90
N TYR A 281 38.57 -6.92 23.67
CA TYR A 281 39.36 -5.68 23.74
C TYR A 281 40.81 -5.91 24.20
N LYS A 282 41.05 -6.86 25.11
CA LYS A 282 42.41 -7.18 25.59
C LYS A 282 43.32 -7.77 24.51
N ASN A 283 42.75 -8.44 23.50
CA ASN A 283 43.53 -9.05 22.42
C ASN A 283 42.67 -9.20 21.16
N PRO A 284 42.43 -8.11 20.41
CA PRO A 284 41.59 -8.15 19.22
C PRO A 284 42.24 -8.93 18.07
N TYR A 285 43.58 -8.90 17.96
CA TYR A 285 44.36 -9.60 16.93
C TYR A 285 44.14 -11.12 16.93
N LYS A 286 43.81 -11.72 18.09
CA LYS A 286 43.47 -13.15 18.21
C LYS A 286 42.29 -13.57 17.31
N TYR A 287 41.44 -12.62 16.93
CA TYR A 287 40.20 -12.88 16.20
C TYR A 287 40.30 -12.54 14.71
N LEU A 288 41.45 -12.05 14.24
CA LEU A 288 41.63 -11.79 12.82
C LEU A 288 41.73 -13.10 12.03
N LEU A 289 41.26 -13.05 10.78
CA LEU A 289 41.53 -14.09 9.79
C LEU A 289 43.04 -14.31 9.72
N LYS A 290 43.46 -15.55 9.96
CA LYS A 290 44.86 -15.97 9.80
C LYS A 290 45.19 -16.20 8.34
#